data_AF-F7VGY6-F1
#
_entry.id   AF-F7VGY6-F1
#
_cell.length_a   1.000
_cell.length_b   1.000
_cell.length_c   1.000
_cell.angle_alpha   90.00
_cell.angle_beta   90.00
_cell.angle_gamma   90.00
#
_symmetry.space_group_name_H-M   'P 1'
#
loop_
_entity.id
_entity.type
_entity.pdbx_description
1 polymer ?
#
loop_
_entity_poly.entity_id
_entity_poly.type
_entity_poly.pdbx_seq_one_letter_code
_entity_poly.pdbx_strand_id
1 'polypeptide(L)'
;MIRLTVVIPFLLALVVFSASNQDPLDMWLLTYSWKCSAGVLALIVAAVAFIMGAFCLWAAELVQRRRARKAEQRVRELEAQLAQVQAASAATHVVEHPQGVPTAAVIPPPSEDSI
;
A
#
# COMPACT_ATOMS: atom_id res chain seq x y z
N MET A 1 -12.45 -4.69 -11.44
CA MET A 1 -13.60 -5.05 -12.29
C MET A 1 -13.90 -6.56 -12.25
N ILE A 2 -12.88 -7.44 -12.13
CA ILE A 2 -13.04 -8.91 -12.03
C ILE A 2 -13.91 -9.41 -10.86
N ARG A 3 -14.03 -8.64 -9.77
CA ARG A 3 -14.76 -9.06 -8.56
C ARG A 3 -16.25 -9.30 -8.81
N LEU A 4 -16.92 -8.41 -9.55
CA LEU A 4 -18.37 -8.52 -9.80
C LEU A 4 -18.71 -9.75 -10.66
N THR A 5 -17.84 -10.06 -11.63
CA THR A 5 -17.96 -11.21 -12.53
C THR A 5 -17.90 -12.57 -11.81
N VAL A 6 -17.26 -12.67 -10.64
CA VAL A 6 -17.23 -13.91 -9.84
C VAL A 6 -18.38 -13.94 -8.83
N VAL A 7 -18.71 -12.79 -8.24
CA VAL A 7 -19.77 -12.68 -7.22
C VAL A 7 -21.16 -12.95 -7.81
N ILE A 8 -21.45 -12.44 -9.02
CA ILE A 8 -22.76 -12.64 -9.67
C ILE A 8 -23.09 -14.12 -9.89
N PRO A 9 -22.27 -14.92 -10.59
CA PRO A 9 -22.59 -16.33 -10.80
C PRO A 9 -22.61 -17.12 -9.49
N PHE A 10 -21.76 -16.77 -8.51
CA PHE A 10 -21.79 -17.38 -7.19
C PHE A 10 -23.12 -17.11 -6.45
N LEU A 11 -23.57 -15.86 -6.40
CA LEU A 11 -24.86 -15.49 -5.80
C LEU A 11 -26.02 -16.15 -6.53
N LEU A 12 -25.97 -16.20 -7.86
CA LEU A 12 -27.01 -16.82 -8.67
C LEU A 12 -27.11 -18.33 -8.36
N ALA A 13 -25.97 -19.03 -8.31
CA ALA A 13 -25.94 -20.44 -7.91
C ALA A 13 -26.52 -20.64 -6.50
N LEU A 14 -26.24 -19.72 -5.58
CA LEU A 14 -26.74 -19.77 -4.20
C LEU A 14 -28.26 -19.55 -4.12
N VAL A 15 -28.79 -18.60 -4.89
CA VAL A 15 -30.23 -18.34 -4.99
C VAL A 15 -30.94 -19.53 -5.61
N VAL A 16 -30.39 -20.10 -6.69
CA VAL A 16 -30.93 -21.32 -7.32
C VAL A 16 -30.91 -22.48 -6.34
N PHE A 17 -29.80 -22.68 -5.62
CA PHE A 17 -29.70 -23.69 -4.57
C PHE A 17 -30.78 -23.49 -3.50
N SER A 18 -30.99 -22.26 -3.04
CA SER A 18 -32.01 -21.98 -2.04
C SER A 18 -33.44 -22.11 -2.54
N ALA A 19 -33.70 -21.83 -3.81
CA ALA A 19 -35.01 -22.01 -4.42
C ALA A 19 -35.30 -23.49 -4.67
N SER A 20 -34.28 -24.29 -5.01
CA SER A 20 -34.40 -25.72 -5.26
C SER A 20 -34.45 -26.55 -3.97
N ASN A 21 -33.81 -26.08 -2.91
CA ASN A 21 -33.83 -26.72 -1.60
C ASN A 21 -34.73 -25.86 -0.69
N GLN A 22 -36.05 -26.06 -0.76
CA GLN A 22 -37.03 -25.41 0.14
C GLN A 22 -37.65 -26.38 1.16
N ASP A 23 -37.27 -27.66 1.10
CA ASP A 23 -37.82 -28.67 1.99
C ASP A 23 -37.52 -28.32 3.46
N PRO A 24 -38.55 -28.18 4.32
CA PRO A 24 -38.36 -27.79 5.70
C PRO A 24 -37.73 -28.94 6.47
N LEU A 25 -36.48 -28.76 6.90
CA LEU A 25 -35.79 -29.68 7.79
C LEU A 25 -35.98 -29.23 9.24
N ASP A 26 -36.21 -30.22 10.12
CA ASP A 26 -36.17 -29.99 11.56
C ASP A 26 -34.71 -29.83 12.00
N MET A 27 -34.36 -28.64 12.44
CA MET A 27 -33.04 -28.32 12.98
C MET A 27 -33.12 -28.09 14.47
N TRP A 28 -32.19 -28.72 15.17
CA TRP A 28 -32.01 -28.54 16.60
C TRP A 28 -30.75 -27.72 16.90
N LEU A 29 -30.82 -26.87 17.91
CA LEU A 29 -29.63 -26.27 18.51
C LEU A 29 -29.82 -26.26 20.03
N LEU A 30 -29.03 -27.09 20.71
CA LEU A 30 -29.18 -27.40 22.13
C LEU A 30 -30.60 -27.90 22.47
N THR A 31 -31.47 -27.02 22.97
CA THR A 31 -32.86 -27.32 23.36
C THR A 31 -33.90 -26.70 22.42
N TYR A 32 -33.46 -25.84 21.50
CA TYR A 32 -34.36 -25.12 20.60
C TYR A 32 -34.49 -25.90 19.28
N SER A 33 -35.73 -26.18 18.90
CA SER A 33 -36.05 -26.83 17.63
C SER A 33 -36.79 -25.83 16.74
N TRP A 34 -36.36 -25.74 15.48
CA TRP A 34 -37.03 -24.93 14.48
C TRP A 34 -36.98 -25.59 13.11
N LYS A 35 -37.90 -25.18 12.24
CA LYS A 35 -37.91 -25.59 10.84
C LYS A 35 -37.18 -24.58 9.98
N CYS A 36 -36.18 -25.04 9.25
CA CYS A 36 -35.46 -24.22 8.30
C CYS A 36 -35.06 -25.09 7.10
N SER A 37 -35.09 -24.51 5.91
CA SER A 37 -34.55 -25.20 4.75
C SER A 37 -33.03 -25.08 4.71
N ALA A 38 -32.35 -26.14 4.25
CA ALA A 38 -30.92 -26.13 3.93
C ALA A 38 -30.54 -24.97 3.00
N GLY A 39 -31.44 -24.60 2.07
CA GLY A 39 -31.27 -23.46 1.18
C GLY A 39 -31.12 -22.13 1.91
N VAL A 40 -32.03 -21.86 2.86
CA VAL A 40 -32.05 -20.63 3.65
C VAL A 40 -30.80 -20.56 4.54
N LEU A 41 -30.40 -21.68 5.14
CA LEU A 41 -29.18 -21.74 5.95
C LEU A 41 -27.94 -21.41 5.11
N ALA A 42 -27.82 -21.99 3.92
CA ALA A 42 -26.71 -21.70 3.01
C ALA A 42 -26.67 -20.23 2.58
N LEU A 43 -27.83 -19.61 2.31
CA LEU A 43 -27.92 -18.18 2.03
C LEU A 43 -27.42 -17.32 3.20
N ILE A 44 -27.84 -17.64 4.43
CA ILE A 44 -27.42 -16.89 5.62
C ILE A 44 -25.91 -17.00 5.83
N VAL A 45 -25.35 -18.22 5.75
CA VAL A 45 -23.91 -18.45 5.91
C VAL A 45 -23.12 -17.68 4.86
N ALA A 46 -23.56 -17.73 3.60
CA ALA A 46 -22.88 -16.99 2.53
C ALA A 46 -23.04 -15.48 2.67
N ALA A 47 -24.19 -14.98 3.12
CA ALA A 47 -24.39 -13.56 3.39
C ALA A 47 -23.42 -13.07 4.47
N VAL A 48 -23.24 -13.83 5.55
CA VAL A 48 -22.26 -13.51 6.60
C VAL A 48 -20.83 -13.54 6.04
N ALA A 49 -20.46 -14.58 5.29
CA ALA A 49 -19.14 -14.67 4.66
C ALA A 49 -18.89 -13.52 3.67
N PHE A 50 -19.90 -13.11 2.91
CA PHE A 50 -19.84 -11.99 1.98
C PHE A 50 -19.63 -10.66 2.71
N ILE A 51 -20.35 -10.41 3.80
CA ILE A 51 -20.18 -9.22 4.64
C ILE A 51 -18.77 -9.18 5.25
N MET A 52 -18.30 -10.30 5.80
CA MET A 52 -16.93 -10.41 6.31
C MET A 52 -15.90 -10.14 5.22
N GLY A 53 -16.06 -10.76 4.04
CA GLY A 53 -15.18 -10.55 2.90
C GLY A 53 -15.14 -9.09 2.44
N ALA A 54 -16.31 -8.44 2.36
CA ALA A 54 -16.44 -7.03 2.02
C ALA A 54 -15.75 -6.13 3.06
N PHE A 55 -15.94 -6.42 4.36
CA PHE A 55 -15.29 -5.70 5.44
C PHE A 55 -13.76 -5.83 5.39
N CYS A 56 -13.25 -7.04 5.17
CA CYS A 56 -11.81 -7.27 4.99
C CYS A 56 -11.24 -6.49 3.80
N LEU A 57 -11.98 -6.44 2.69
CA LEU A 57 -11.58 -5.68 1.50
C LEU A 57 -11.55 -4.17 1.77
N TRP A 58 -12.57 -3.68 2.46
CA TRP A 58 -12.66 -2.27 2.86
C TRP A 58 -11.53 -1.88 3.80
N ALA A 59 -11.20 -2.74 4.76
CA ALA A 59 -10.05 -2.57 5.64
C ALA A 59 -8.72 -2.55 4.85
N ALA A 60 -8.54 -3.45 3.90
CA ALA A 60 -7.34 -3.48 3.05
C ALA A 60 -7.20 -2.19 2.21
N GLU A 61 -8.30 -1.68 1.66
CA GLU A 61 -8.31 -0.44 0.89
C GLU A 61 -8.01 0.79 1.76
N LEU A 62 -8.55 0.84 2.99
CA LEU A 62 -8.21 1.89 3.97
C LEU A 62 -6.73 1.86 4.35
N VAL A 63 -6.13 0.68 4.50
CA VAL A 63 -4.69 0.52 4.77
C VAL A 63 -3.86 0.99 3.58
N GLN A 64 -4.25 0.65 2.34
CA GLN A 64 -3.56 1.14 1.14
C GLN A 64 -3.62 2.67 1.04
N ARG A 65 -4.76 3.30 1.32
CA ARG A 65 -4.89 4.78 1.35
C ARG A 65 -4.01 5.41 2.43
N ARG A 66 -3.91 4.79 3.61
CA ARG A 66 -3.00 5.25 4.67
C ARG A 66 -1.53 5.11 4.27
N ARG A 67 -1.17 4.03 3.57
CA ARG A 67 0.20 3.83 3.06
C ARG A 67 0.56 4.82 1.96
N ALA A 68 -0.37 5.17 1.07
CA ALA A 68 -0.17 6.20 0.05
C ALA A 68 0.21 7.56 0.68
N ARG A 69 -0.55 8.01 1.70
CA ARG A 69 -0.23 9.26 2.42
C ARG A 69 1.13 9.23 3.12
N LYS A 70 1.51 8.09 3.70
CA LYS A 70 2.84 7.92 4.31
C LYS A 70 3.96 7.96 3.27
N ALA A 71 3.75 7.36 2.09
CA ALA A 71 4.72 7.42 1.00
C ALA A 71 4.89 8.86 0.48
N GLU A 72 3.80 9.60 0.31
CA GLU A 72 3.84 11.01 -0.10
C GLU A 72 4.57 11.92 0.91
N GLN A 73 4.41 11.65 2.21
CA GLN A 73 5.15 12.38 3.26
C GLN A 73 6.65 12.09 3.20
N ARG A 74 7.04 10.82 3.00
CA ARG A 74 8.45 10.43 2.85
C ARG A 74 9.10 11.07 1.62
N VAL A 75 8.39 11.14 0.49
CA VAL A 75 8.89 11.80 -0.72
C VAL A 75 9.11 13.29 -0.48
N ARG A 76 8.13 13.99 0.11
CA ARG A 76 8.28 15.42 0.44
C ARG A 76 9.44 15.71 1.40
N GLU A 77 9.66 14.83 2.36
CA GLU A 77 10.77 14.94 3.31
C GLU A 77 12.13 14.78 2.60
N LEU A 78 12.24 13.82 1.67
CA LEU A 78 13.44 13.62 0.85
C LEU A 78 13.68 14.78 -0.13
N GLU A 79 12.63 15.29 -0.78
CA GLU A 79 12.72 16.47 -1.65
C GLU A 79 13.20 17.70 -0.88
N ALA A 80 12.71 17.91 0.34
CA ALA A 80 13.15 19.01 1.19
C ALA A 80 14.62 18.88 1.62
N GLN A 81 15.09 17.66 1.91
CA GLN A 81 16.50 17.40 2.22
C GLN A 81 17.38 17.66 1.00
N LEU A 82 16.96 17.22 -0.19
CA LEU A 82 17.68 17.51 -1.44
C LEU A 82 17.77 19.01 -1.72
N ALA A 83 16.67 19.75 -1.51
CA ALA A 83 16.65 21.20 -1.67
C ALA A 83 17.61 21.90 -0.70
N GLN A 84 17.68 21.45 0.56
CA GLN A 84 18.64 21.98 1.54
C GLN A 84 20.09 21.68 1.16
N VAL A 85 20.39 20.46 0.70
CA VAL A 85 21.74 20.10 0.26
C VAL A 85 22.14 20.89 -0.99
N GLN A 86 21.24 21.07 -1.96
CA GLN A 86 21.48 21.91 -3.14
C GLN A 86 21.69 23.38 -2.77
N ALA A 87 20.88 23.93 -1.84
CA ALA A 87 21.04 25.31 -1.39
C ALA A 87 22.38 25.51 -0.66
N ALA A 88 22.78 24.56 0.18
CA ALA A 88 24.07 24.61 0.88
C ALA A 88 25.26 24.52 -0.11
N SER A 89 25.19 23.65 -1.11
CA SER A 89 26.25 23.52 -2.12
C SER A 89 26.30 24.70 -3.10
N ALA A 90 25.16 25.31 -3.44
CA ALA A 90 25.11 26.55 -4.21
C ALA A 90 25.69 27.74 -3.42
N ALA A 91 25.42 27.84 -2.11
CA ALA A 91 25.99 28.87 -1.26
C ALA A 91 27.53 28.74 -1.16
N THR A 92 28.05 27.52 -1.10
CA THR A 92 29.50 27.25 -1.13
C THR A 92 30.12 27.65 -2.48
N HIS A 93 29.45 27.37 -3.60
CA HIS A 93 29.96 27.71 -4.95
C HIS A 93 29.89 29.23 -5.28
N VAL A 94 29.00 30.00 -4.63
CA VAL A 94 28.96 31.47 -4.77
C VAL A 94 30.13 32.15 -4.05
N VAL A 95 30.73 31.50 -3.05
CA VAL A 95 31.92 32.01 -2.35
C VAL A 95 33.22 31.66 -3.10
N GLU A 96 33.20 30.66 -3.99
CA GLU A 96 34.37 30.19 -4.75
C GLU A 96 34.38 30.70 -6.20
N HIS A 97 34.15 32.00 -6.40
CA HIS A 97 34.57 32.68 -7.64
C HIS A 97 35.42 33.93 -7.36
N PRO A 98 36.68 33.77 -6.93
CA PRO A 98 37.70 34.76 -7.24
C PRO A 98 38.27 34.43 -8.62
N GLN A 99 37.76 35.11 -9.66
CA GLN A 99 38.57 35.38 -10.83
C GLN A 99 39.74 36.28 -10.39
N GLY A 100 40.90 35.67 -10.25
CA GLY A 100 42.18 36.30 -9.96
C GLY A 100 43.32 35.30 -10.12
N VAL A 101 43.76 35.11 -11.37
CA VAL A 101 44.91 34.29 -11.76
C VAL A 101 46.18 34.80 -11.04
N PRO A 102 47.06 33.91 -10.53
CA PRO A 102 48.36 33.78 -11.19
C PRO A 102 48.86 32.33 -11.26
N THR A 103 49.09 31.89 -12.49
CA THR A 103 50.23 31.06 -12.88
C THR A 103 51.51 31.52 -12.17
N ALA A 104 52.03 30.75 -11.22
CA ALA A 104 53.46 30.65 -10.88
C ALA A 104 53.66 29.80 -9.61
N ALA A 105 53.59 28.47 -9.73
CA ALA A 105 54.30 27.59 -8.81
C ALA A 105 55.52 27.07 -9.56
N VAL A 106 56.55 27.91 -9.58
CA VAL A 106 57.91 27.58 -10.02
C VAL A 106 58.45 26.50 -9.07
N ILE A 107 58.86 25.39 -9.68
CA ILE A 107 59.57 24.27 -9.06
C ILE A 107 60.86 24.80 -8.40
N PRO A 108 61.13 24.54 -7.11
CA PRO A 108 62.39 24.94 -6.48
C PRO A 108 63.57 24.05 -6.96
N PRO A 109 64.79 24.62 -7.11
CA PRO A 109 65.99 23.92 -7.62
C PRO A 109 66.60 22.92 -6.61
N PRO A 110 67.47 22.00 -7.08
CA PRO A 110 67.95 20.87 -6.29
C PRO A 110 68.97 21.32 -5.23
N SER A 111 68.90 20.70 -4.06
CA SER A 111 69.90 20.84 -3.00
C SER A 111 71.21 20.16 -3.43
N GLU A 112 72.20 20.96 -3.82
CA GLU A 112 73.61 20.59 -3.77
C GLU A 112 74.06 20.56 -2.31
N ASP A 113 74.45 19.40 -1.82
CA ASP A 113 75.47 19.22 -0.78
C ASP A 113 75.79 17.72 -0.66
N SER A 114 76.84 17.28 -1.34
CA SER A 114 77.58 16.06 -0.99
C SER A 114 79.06 16.28 -1.24
N ILE A 115 79.80 16.20 -0.13
CA ILE A 115 81.25 16.09 0.04
C ILE A 115 81.80 14.87 -0.71
#